data_AF-A0A425DJN0-F1
#
_entry.id   AF-A0A425DJN0-F1
#
_cell.length_a   1.000
_cell.length_b   1.000
_cell.length_c   1.000
_cell.angle_alpha   90.00
_cell.angle_beta   90.00
_cell.angle_gamma   90.00
#
_symmetry.space_group_name_H-M   'P 1'
#
loop_
_entity.id
_entity.type
_entity.pdbx_description
1 polymer ?
#
loop_
_entity_poly.entity_id
_entity_poly.type
_entity_poly.pdbx_seq_one_letter_code
_entity_poly.pdbx_strand_id
1 'polypeptide(L)'
;MKPMKAAMRKRWVSYLRAEIKHHSSSQDGFRLLPPTRSDLVEWVNDAWENLPRATVVNGFVKCNIIDPPVNTPATNADDGTTSSTPTQANATTDSEKCLATLLLQMQNREFEVHELESIDDIVQTTETDADDIPLDVLV
;
A
#
# COMPACT_ATOMS: atom_id res chain seq x y z
N MET A 1 -6.16 0.49 9.48
CA MET A 1 -5.71 1.59 8.60
C MET A 1 -4.82 1.03 7.50
N LYS A 2 -5.05 1.37 6.22
CA LYS A 2 -4.18 0.94 5.11
C LYS A 2 -2.74 1.43 5.32
N PRO A 3 -1.71 0.60 5.12
CA PRO A 3 -0.32 0.90 5.51
C PRO A 3 0.26 2.16 4.83
N MET A 4 0.06 2.33 3.52
CA MET A 4 0.48 3.55 2.80
C MET A 4 -0.19 4.81 3.37
N LYS A 5 -1.48 4.74 3.69
CA LYS A 5 -2.24 5.84 4.30
C LYS A 5 -1.72 6.19 5.70
N ALA A 6 -1.26 5.21 6.46
CA ALA A 6 -0.66 5.40 7.77
C ALA A 6 0.71 6.08 7.67
N ALA A 7 1.55 5.65 6.72
CA ALA A 7 2.84 6.27 6.44
C ALA A 7 2.70 7.76 6.06
N MET A 8 1.77 8.07 5.15
CA MET A 8 1.48 9.47 4.76
C MET A 8 1.02 10.32 5.94
N ARG A 9 0.12 9.80 6.78
CA ARG A 9 -0.31 10.52 8.00
C ARG A 9 0.82 10.76 8.97
N LYS A 10 1.74 9.80 9.13
CA LYS A 10 2.93 9.96 9.99
C LYS A 10 3.82 11.10 9.50
N ARG A 11 4.04 11.20 8.18
CA ARG A 11 4.78 12.32 7.57
C ARG A 11 4.09 13.66 7.81
N TRP A 12 2.78 13.72 7.55
CA TRP A 12 1.97 14.92 7.80
C TRP A 12 2.06 15.41 9.25
N VAL A 13 1.87 14.52 10.23
CA VAL A 13 1.97 14.89 11.66
C VAL A 13 3.38 15.35 12.02
N SER A 14 4.42 14.74 11.43
CA SER A 14 5.80 15.14 11.66
C SER A 14 6.09 16.53 11.10
N TYR A 15 5.56 16.84 9.91
CA TYR A 15 5.62 18.17 9.30
C TYR A 15 4.93 19.22 10.16
N LEU A 16 3.69 18.97 10.59
CA LEU A 16 2.96 19.89 11.48
C LEU A 16 3.74 20.20 12.76
N ARG A 17 4.34 19.17 13.38
CA ARG A 17 5.15 19.34 14.59
C ARG A 17 6.42 20.15 14.32
N ALA A 18 7.04 19.99 13.16
CA ALA A 18 8.20 20.79 12.77
C ALA A 18 7.81 22.26 12.57
N GLU A 19 6.69 22.53 11.90
CA GLU A 19 6.21 23.89 11.65
C GLU A 19 5.88 24.64 12.94
N ILE A 20 5.21 23.97 13.89
CA ILE A 20 4.91 24.52 15.22
C ILE A 20 6.20 24.87 15.97
N LYS A 21 7.21 24.00 15.92
CA LYS A 21 8.51 24.25 16.56
C LYS A 21 9.25 25.41 15.90
N HIS A 22 9.25 25.47 14.58
CA HIS A 22 9.90 26.55 13.83
C HIS A 22 9.30 27.91 14.19
N HIS A 23 7.97 28.02 14.18
CA HIS A 23 7.27 29.25 14.53
C HIS A 23 7.30 29.63 16.01
N SER A 24 7.52 28.69 16.93
CA SER A 24 7.68 29.04 18.36
C SER A 24 8.88 29.97 18.63
N SER A 25 9.75 30.16 17.64
CA SER A 25 10.90 31.06 17.68
C SER A 25 10.67 32.42 17.02
N SER A 26 9.57 32.61 16.27
CA SER A 26 9.24 33.86 15.58
C SER A 26 8.30 34.74 16.42
N GLN A 27 8.55 36.05 16.50
CA GLN A 27 7.64 37.00 17.16
C GLN A 27 6.34 37.26 16.39
N ASP A 28 6.30 36.88 15.11
CA ASP A 28 5.07 36.90 14.31
C ASP A 28 4.16 35.72 14.66
N GLY A 29 2.85 35.94 14.56
CA GLY A 29 1.82 34.93 14.81
C GLY A 29 2.04 33.65 14.00
N PHE A 30 1.66 32.51 14.58
CA PHE A 30 1.80 31.21 13.92
C PHE A 30 1.03 31.15 12.60
N ARG A 31 1.73 30.84 11.50
CA ARG A 31 1.11 30.61 10.19
C ARG A 31 1.56 29.27 9.65
N LEU A 32 0.65 28.30 9.61
CA LEU A 32 0.93 26.99 9.03
C LEU A 32 1.14 27.13 7.52
N LEU A 33 2.36 26.89 7.06
CA LEU A 33 2.63 26.73 5.64
C LEU A 33 2.20 25.33 5.18
N PRO A 34 1.60 25.19 3.99
CA PRO A 34 1.36 23.89 3.39
C PRO A 34 2.68 23.32 2.84
N PRO A 35 2.86 21.98 2.86
CA PRO A 35 3.98 21.33 2.21
C PRO A 35 3.93 21.58 0.70
N THR A 36 5.09 21.65 0.07
CA THR A 36 5.19 21.85 -1.37
C THR A 36 4.80 20.57 -2.12
N ARG A 37 4.53 20.69 -3.43
CA ARG A 37 4.28 19.53 -4.28
C ARG A 37 5.46 18.55 -4.27
N SER A 38 6.70 19.06 -4.23
CA SER A 38 7.89 18.23 -4.19
C SER A 38 7.96 17.41 -2.90
N ASP A 39 7.65 18.03 -1.75
CA ASP A 39 7.60 17.33 -0.46
C ASP A 39 6.58 16.20 -0.48
N LEU A 40 5.40 16.46 -1.05
CA LEU A 40 4.36 15.43 -1.16
C LEU A 40 4.80 14.24 -2.03
N VAL A 41 5.48 14.51 -3.15
CA VAL A 41 6.01 13.45 -4.03
C VAL A 41 7.07 12.63 -3.30
N GLU A 42 7.98 13.27 -2.58
CA GLU A 42 8.97 12.59 -1.74
C GLU A 42 8.30 11.70 -0.69
N TRP A 43 7.26 12.21 -0.01
CA TRP A 43 6.55 11.43 1.01
C TRP A 43 5.83 10.21 0.44
N VAL A 44 5.25 10.35 -0.76
CA VAL A 44 4.61 9.23 -1.46
C VAL A 44 5.65 8.19 -1.86
N ASN A 45 6.77 8.61 -2.43
CA ASN A 45 7.86 7.73 -2.82
C ASN A 45 8.40 6.96 -1.61
N ASP A 46 8.71 7.66 -0.52
CA ASP A 46 9.15 7.04 0.73
C ASP A 46 8.09 6.07 1.29
N ALA A 47 6.81 6.43 1.25
CA ALA A 47 5.75 5.56 1.73
C ALA A 47 5.60 4.28 0.88
N TRP A 48 5.85 4.38 -0.42
CA TRP A 48 5.82 3.26 -1.36
C TRP A 48 6.99 2.31 -1.15
N GLU A 49 8.21 2.82 -1.06
CA GLU A 49 9.43 2.01 -0.87
C GLU A 49 9.43 1.27 0.47
N ASN A 50 8.84 1.86 1.51
CA ASN A 50 8.75 1.23 2.82
C ASN A 50 7.56 0.24 2.95
N LEU A 51 6.79 0.03 1.88
CA LEU A 51 5.64 -0.87 1.91
C LEU A 51 6.11 -2.33 1.81
N PRO A 52 5.66 -3.24 2.71
CA PRO A 52 6.06 -4.64 2.62
C PRO A 52 5.58 -5.25 1.29
N ARG A 53 6.46 -5.99 0.61
CA ARG A 53 6.13 -6.68 -0.65
C ARG A 53 4.86 -7.53 -0.53
N ALA A 54 4.69 -8.23 0.60
CA ALA A 54 3.48 -9.02 0.88
C ALA A 54 2.20 -8.18 0.86
N THR A 55 2.25 -6.92 1.31
CA THR A 55 1.09 -6.01 1.25
C THR A 55 0.75 -5.65 -0.18
N VAL A 56 1.77 -5.41 -1.01
CA VAL A 56 1.59 -5.11 -2.44
C VAL A 56 0.96 -6.33 -3.14
N VAL A 57 1.56 -7.52 -2.98
CA VAL A 57 1.06 -8.77 -3.56
C VAL A 57 -0.37 -9.05 -3.10
N ASN A 58 -0.67 -8.95 -1.81
CA ASN A 58 -2.04 -9.13 -1.29
C ASN A 58 -3.03 -8.11 -1.87
N GLY A 59 -2.58 -6.90 -2.18
CA GLY A 59 -3.37 -5.90 -2.90
C GLY A 59 -3.75 -6.37 -4.31
N PHE A 60 -2.77 -6.87 -5.08
CA PHE A 60 -3.01 -7.42 -6.42
C PHE A 60 -3.91 -8.66 -6.39
N VAL A 61 -3.72 -9.55 -5.41
CA VAL A 61 -4.61 -10.71 -5.20
C VAL A 61 -6.04 -10.25 -4.90
N LYS A 62 -6.21 -9.26 -4.00
CA LYS A 62 -7.53 -8.73 -3.65
C LYS A 62 -8.24 -8.06 -4.84
N CYS A 63 -7.48 -7.50 -5.77
CA CYS A 63 -8.02 -6.94 -7.02
C CYS A 63 -8.24 -8.00 -8.11
N ASN A 64 -8.05 -9.30 -7.83
CA ASN A 64 -8.14 -10.40 -8.79
C ASN A 64 -7.24 -10.21 -10.02
N ILE A 65 -6.10 -9.52 -9.86
CA ILE A 65 -5.11 -9.28 -10.92
C ILE A 65 -4.14 -10.47 -11.00
N ILE A 66 -3.78 -11.05 -9.86
CA ILE A 66 -2.91 -12.22 -9.75
C ILE A 66 -3.57 -13.27 -8.86
N ASP A 67 -3.21 -14.53 -9.06
CA ASP A 67 -3.66 -15.62 -8.20
C ASP A 67 -2.97 -15.55 -6.82
N PRO A 68 -3.67 -15.99 -5.75
CA PRO A 68 -3.07 -16.05 -4.43
C PRO A 68 -1.82 -16.94 -4.48
N PRO A 69 -0.68 -16.52 -3.89
CA PRO A 69 0.52 -17.34 -3.87
C PRO A 69 0.20 -18.66 -3.17
N VAL A 70 0.36 -19.77 -3.90
CA VAL A 70 0.19 -21.13 -3.37
C VAL A 70 1.17 -21.30 -2.21
N ASN A 71 0.67 -21.41 -0.98
CA ASN A 71 1.46 -21.69 0.20
C ASN A 71 2.23 -23.00 0.00
N THR A 72 3.49 -22.92 -0.41
CA THR A 72 4.40 -24.07 -0.37
C THR A 72 4.80 -24.26 1.09
N PRO A 73 4.46 -25.39 1.74
CA PRO A 73 4.83 -25.60 3.13
C PRO A 73 6.36 -25.56 3.26
N ALA A 74 6.85 -24.81 4.24
CA ALA A 74 8.25 -24.80 4.62
C ALA A 74 8.67 -26.23 4.99
N THR A 75 9.46 -26.87 4.13
CA THR A 75 10.14 -28.13 4.47
C THR A 75 11.24 -27.79 5.46
N ASN A 76 10.90 -27.87 6.75
CA ASN A 76 11.89 -28.10 7.79
C ASN A 76 12.40 -29.54 7.60
N ALA A 77 13.58 -29.68 7.02
CA ALA A 77 14.39 -30.90 7.13
C ALA A 77 15.82 -30.48 7.42
N ASP A 78 16.26 -30.95 8.58
CA ASP A 78 17.57 -30.89 9.19
C ASP A 78 18.66 -31.60 8.35
N ASP A 79 19.90 -31.33 8.74
CA ASP A 79 21.14 -32.09 8.51
C ASP A 79 22.16 -31.63 7.44
N GLY A 80 23.40 -31.47 7.90
CA GLY A 80 24.59 -31.81 7.13
C GLY A 80 25.35 -30.71 6.37
N THR A 81 26.43 -30.22 6.98
CA THR A 81 27.58 -29.50 6.41
C THR A 81 28.02 -29.96 5.00
N THR A 82 28.20 -29.04 4.05
CA THR A 82 29.49 -28.70 3.39
C THR A 82 29.32 -27.78 2.17
N SER A 83 30.30 -26.89 2.03
CA SER A 83 30.52 -25.94 0.94
C SER A 83 30.38 -26.53 -0.47
N SER A 84 29.63 -25.85 -1.35
CA SER A 84 29.84 -25.86 -2.81
C SER A 84 29.03 -24.73 -3.48
N THR A 85 29.72 -23.70 -3.97
CA THR A 85 29.27 -22.91 -5.13
C THR A 85 29.33 -23.84 -6.36
N PRO A 86 28.42 -23.78 -7.36
CA PRO A 86 28.48 -22.67 -8.32
C PRO A 86 27.16 -22.30 -9.05
N THR A 87 27.26 -21.26 -9.89
CA THR A 87 26.51 -21.06 -11.14
C THR A 87 25.24 -20.20 -11.07
N GLN A 88 25.52 -18.90 -11.16
CA GLN A 88 24.68 -17.82 -11.66
C GLN A 88 24.32 -18.08 -13.14
N ALA A 89 23.10 -18.54 -13.44
CA ALA A 89 22.55 -18.56 -14.82
C ALA A 89 21.01 -18.64 -14.93
N ASN A 90 20.27 -19.06 -13.89
CA ASN A 90 18.85 -19.42 -14.06
C ASN A 90 17.82 -18.46 -13.40
N ALA A 91 18.23 -17.40 -12.70
CA ALA A 91 17.27 -16.50 -12.04
C ALA A 91 16.62 -15.49 -12.99
N THR A 92 17.33 -15.07 -14.04
CA THR A 92 16.86 -14.03 -14.97
C THR A 92 15.77 -14.55 -15.91
N THR A 93 15.90 -15.79 -16.38
CA THR A 93 14.98 -16.38 -17.37
C THR A 93 13.61 -16.73 -16.78
N ASP A 94 13.52 -17.01 -15.49
CA ASP A 94 12.26 -17.33 -14.81
C ASP A 94 11.45 -16.06 -14.50
N SER A 95 12.15 -14.98 -14.11
CA SER A 95 11.58 -13.66 -13.90
C SER A 95 11.01 -13.05 -15.19
N GLU A 96 11.71 -13.18 -16.31
CA GLU A 96 11.25 -12.65 -17.61
C GLU A 96 10.02 -13.39 -18.13
N LYS A 97 9.99 -14.73 -17.97
CA LYS A 97 8.82 -15.55 -18.33
C LYS A 97 7.62 -15.20 -17.47
N CYS A 98 7.81 -15.02 -16.17
CA CYS A 98 6.72 -14.64 -15.25
C CYS A 98 6.13 -13.26 -15.61
N LEU A 99 6.97 -12.28 -15.94
CA LEU A 99 6.52 -10.98 -16.42
C LEU A 99 5.79 -11.08 -17.76
N ALA A 100 6.29 -11.86 -18.71
CA ALA A 100 5.66 -12.05 -20.02
C ALA A 100 4.27 -12.71 -19.90
N THR A 101 4.13 -13.72 -19.02
CA THR A 101 2.84 -14.36 -18.74
C THR A 101 1.85 -13.38 -18.12
N LEU A 102 2.31 -12.54 -17.18
CA LEU A 102 1.45 -11.56 -16.51
C LEU A 102 0.99 -10.46 -17.48
N LEU A 103 1.87 -9.98 -18.38
CA LEU A 103 1.51 -9.03 -19.43
C LEU A 103 0.50 -9.62 -20.43
N LEU A 104 0.69 -10.89 -20.83
CA LEU A 104 -0.25 -11.57 -21.72
C LEU A 104 -1.63 -11.78 -21.06
N GLN A 105 -1.64 -12.11 -19.76
CA GLN A 105 -2.88 -12.20 -18.98
C GLN A 105 -3.60 -10.86 -18.88
N MET A 106 -2.86 -9.76 -18.70
CA MET A 106 -3.43 -8.40 -18.67
C MET A 106 -3.97 -7.96 -20.03
N GLN A 107 -3.33 -8.37 -21.13
CA GLN A 107 -3.76 -8.00 -22.48
C GLN A 107 -5.05 -8.72 -22.93
N ASN A 108 -5.34 -9.88 -22.35
CA ASN A 108 -6.55 -10.66 -22.64
C ASN A 108 -7.73 -10.34 -21.71
N ARG A 109 -7.53 -9.52 -20.67
CA ARG A 109 -8.63 -8.99 -19.87
C ARG A 109 -9.09 -7.68 -20.47
N GLU A 110 -10.33 -7.63 -20.94
CA GLU A 110 -11.03 -6.35 -21.11
C GLU A 110 -11.10 -5.70 -19.72
N PHE A 111 -10.19 -4.76 -19.48
CA PHE A 111 -10.16 -3.97 -18.27
C PHE A 111 -11.21 -2.87 -18.44
N GLU A 112 -12.41 -3.14 -17.93
CA GLU A 112 -13.46 -2.12 -17.83
C GLU A 112 -13.02 -1.12 -16.76
N VAL A 113 -12.28 -0.08 -17.17
CA VAL A 113 -12.05 1.09 -16.34
C VAL A 113 -13.41 1.79 -16.24
N HIS A 114 -14.15 1.59 -15.15
CA HIS A 114 -15.17 2.57 -14.79
C HIS A 114 -14.43 3.85 -14.41
N GLU A 115 -14.44 4.81 -15.33
CA GLU A 115 -13.99 6.17 -15.06
C GLU A 115 -14.84 6.69 -13.90
N LEU A 116 -14.21 7.00 -12.77
CA LEU A 116 -14.91 7.55 -11.62
C LEU A 116 -15.34 8.97 -12.01
N GLU A 117 -16.59 9.11 -12.45
CA GLU A 117 -17.16 10.39 -12.89
C GLU A 117 -17.25 11.40 -11.73
N SER A 118 -17.20 10.95 -10.47
CA SER A 118 -17.16 11.80 -9.28
C SER A 118 -16.39 11.19 -8.11
N ILE A 119 -15.83 12.06 -7.26
CA ILE A 119 -15.19 11.71 -5.97
C ILE A 119 -16.19 11.11 -4.97
N ASP A 120 -17.49 11.32 -5.17
CA ASP A 120 -18.56 10.81 -4.31
C ASP A 120 -18.63 9.26 -4.29
N ASP A 121 -18.22 8.59 -5.38
CA ASP A 121 -18.18 7.12 -5.47
C ASP A 121 -17.19 6.47 -4.48
N ILE A 122 -16.23 7.25 -3.96
CA ILE A 122 -15.25 6.76 -2.97
C ILE A 122 -15.88 6.65 -1.57
N VAL A 123 -16.96 7.40 -1.31
CA VAL A 123 -17.59 7.48 0.02
C VAL A 123 -18.61 6.35 0.24
N GLN A 124 -19.09 5.70 -0.82
CA GLN A 124 -20.28 4.86 -0.77
C GLN A 124 -20.05 3.40 -0.32
N THR A 125 -18.98 3.10 0.41
CA THR A 125 -18.73 1.74 0.96
C THR A 125 -18.82 1.64 2.49
N THR A 126 -19.42 2.62 3.18
CA THR A 126 -19.60 2.56 4.64
C THR A 126 -21.03 2.70 5.15
N GLU A 127 -22.05 2.61 4.30
CA GLU A 127 -23.44 2.69 4.76
C GLU A 127 -24.29 1.56 4.20
N THR A 128 -24.17 0.39 4.82
CA THR A 128 -25.26 -0.59 4.91
C THR A 128 -25.08 -1.42 6.18
N ASP A 129 -26.19 -1.59 6.91
CA ASP A 129 -26.37 -2.28 8.20
C ASP A 129 -25.97 -1.53 9.48
N ALA A 130 -26.75 -0.50 9.82
CA ALA A 130 -27.02 -0.17 11.21
C ALA A 130 -28.41 0.49 11.40
N ASP A 131 -29.49 -0.14 10.91
CA ASP A 131 -30.86 0.19 11.31
C ASP A 131 -31.52 -1.07 11.89
N ASP A 132 -31.41 -1.24 13.21
CA ASP A 132 -32.50 -1.68 14.10
C ASP A 132 -31.98 -1.83 15.54
N ILE A 133 -31.97 -0.73 16.30
CA ILE A 133 -31.99 -0.80 17.76
C ILE A 133 -33.23 -0.03 18.22
N PRO A 134 -34.25 -0.70 18.78
CA PRO A 134 -35.47 -0.03 19.22
C PRO A 134 -35.18 0.91 20.40
N LEU A 135 -35.66 2.15 20.26
CA LEU A 135 -35.62 3.23 21.25
C LEU A 135 -36.58 2.96 22.42
N ASP A 136 -36.32 1.93 23.23
CA ASP A 136 -37.10 1.73 24.47
C ASP A 136 -36.31 1.17 25.65
N VAL A 137 -35.05 1.60 25.82
CA VAL A 137 -34.31 1.42 27.08
C VAL A 137 -33.59 2.72 27.45
N LEU A 138 -34.38 3.73 27.79
CA LEU A 138 -33.97 4.87 28.62
C LEU A 138 -34.75 4.78 29.93
N VAL A 139 -34.13 4.19 30.95
CA VAL A 139 -34.46 4.40 32.37
C VAL A 139 -33.14 4.49 33.14
#